data_AF-I4ALS2-F1
#
_entry.id   AF-I4ALS2-F1
#
_cell.length_a   1.000
_cell.length_b   1.000
_cell.length_c   1.000
_cell.angle_alpha   90.00
_cell.angle_beta   90.00
_cell.angle_gamma   90.00
#
_symmetry.space_group_name_H-M   'P 1'
#
loop_
_entity.id
_entity.type
_entity.pdbx_description
1 polymer ?
#
loop_
_entity_poly.entity_id
_entity_poly.type
_entity_poly.pdbx_seq_one_letter_code
_entity_poly.pdbx_strand_id
1 'polypeptide(L)'
;MLDFYFIEESQSKPNSPKNLDFAGGLDFNVFKRLQNKSIIPSSYDYYSDFRWDLNTINQMIEKIKDDNDQDKKILFEIIVKAHLQYLCLIAYCD
;
A
#
# COMPACT_ATOMS: atom_id res chain seq x y z
N MET A 1 -1.05 -9.69 -9.50
CA MET A 1 -0.23 -9.22 -8.33
C MET A 1 -0.84 -7.91 -7.88
N LEU A 2 -0.77 -7.54 -6.59
CA LEU A 2 -1.35 -6.26 -6.18
C LEU A 2 -0.29 -5.16 -6.30
N ASP A 3 -0.43 -4.36 -7.34
CA ASP A 3 0.54 -3.33 -7.69
C ASP A 3 0.11 -1.97 -7.15
N PHE A 4 1.05 -1.27 -6.52
CA PHE A 4 0.85 0.03 -5.91
C PHE A 4 1.52 1.11 -6.73
N TYR A 5 0.86 2.25 -6.83
CA TYR A 5 1.35 3.42 -7.53
C TYR A 5 1.15 4.67 -6.69
N PHE A 6 2.04 5.65 -6.84
CA PHE A 6 1.89 6.94 -6.19
C PHE A 6 0.78 7.76 -6.85
N ILE A 7 0.01 8.47 -6.03
CA ILE A 7 -1.06 9.34 -6.48
C ILE A 7 -1.20 10.54 -5.54
N GLU A 8 -1.51 11.72 -6.07
CA GLU A 8 -1.81 12.88 -5.22
C GLU A 8 -3.14 12.67 -4.47
N GLU A 9 -3.25 13.24 -3.27
CA GLU A 9 -4.46 13.18 -2.43
C GLU A 9 -5.70 13.72 -3.18
N SER A 10 -5.54 14.82 -3.90
CA SER A 10 -6.60 15.51 -4.66
C SER A 10 -6.93 14.84 -5.99
N GLN A 11 -6.04 14.00 -6.53
CA GLN A 11 -6.23 13.39 -7.83
C GLN A 11 -7.34 12.33 -7.75
N SER A 12 -8.23 12.29 -8.73
CA SER A 12 -9.24 11.22 -8.85
C SER A 12 -8.59 9.90 -9.25
N LYS A 13 -9.18 8.77 -8.86
CA LYS A 13 -8.71 7.44 -9.31
C LYS A 13 -8.71 7.38 -10.84
N PRO A 14 -7.56 7.14 -11.49
CA PRO A 14 -7.54 6.93 -12.93
C PRO A 14 -8.10 5.55 -13.29
N ASN A 15 -8.58 5.39 -14.52
CA ASN A 15 -9.07 4.09 -15.03
C ASN A 15 -7.95 3.06 -15.25
N SER A 16 -6.69 3.50 -15.28
CA SER A 16 -5.52 2.64 -15.45
C SER A 16 -4.28 3.29 -14.82
N PRO A 17 -3.28 2.50 -14.39
CA PRO A 17 -2.07 3.03 -13.77
C PRO A 17 -1.02 3.57 -14.76
N LYS A 18 -1.30 3.60 -16.08
CA LYS A 18 -0.30 3.91 -17.13
C LYS A 18 0.49 5.21 -16.96
N ASN A 19 -0.07 6.20 -16.27
CA ASN A 19 0.55 7.51 -16.04
C ASN A 19 0.94 7.73 -14.57
N LEU A 20 0.98 6.67 -13.76
CA LEU A 20 1.36 6.74 -12.36
C LEU A 20 2.72 6.08 -12.16
N ASP A 21 3.47 6.61 -11.20
CA ASP A 21 4.77 6.06 -10.84
C ASP A 21 4.59 4.82 -9.95
N PHE A 22 5.23 3.72 -10.35
CA PHE A 22 5.17 2.46 -9.63
C PHE A 22 5.87 2.55 -8.26
N ALA A 23 5.15 2.18 -7.19
CA ALA A 23 5.63 2.22 -5.82
C ALA A 23 6.14 0.86 -5.32
N GLY A 24 5.68 -0.23 -5.92
CA GLY A 24 5.98 -1.62 -5.55
C GLY A 24 4.75 -2.50 -5.63
N GLY A 25 4.87 -3.77 -5.23
CA GLY A 25 3.74 -4.69 -5.25
C GLY A 25 3.77 -5.70 -4.12
N LEU A 26 2.61 -6.28 -3.83
CA LEU A 26 2.42 -7.33 -2.84
C LEU A 26 1.76 -8.55 -3.49
N ASP A 27 2.32 -9.72 -3.21
CA ASP A 27 1.67 -10.98 -3.52
C ASP A 27 0.52 -11.27 -2.56
N PHE A 28 -0.46 -12.04 -3.02
CA PHE A 28 -1.63 -12.46 -2.23
C PHE A 28 -1.25 -13.01 -0.84
N ASN A 29 -0.26 -13.90 -0.80
CA ASN A 29 0.17 -14.51 0.46
C ASN A 29 0.76 -13.49 1.43
N VAL A 30 1.55 -12.52 0.93
CA VAL A 30 2.12 -11.43 1.74
C VAL A 30 0.99 -10.54 2.25
N PHE A 31 0.07 -10.12 1.37
CA PHE A 31 -1.09 -9.30 1.73
C PHE A 31 -1.96 -9.95 2.81
N LYS A 32 -2.30 -11.25 2.67
CA LYS A 32 -3.09 -11.98 3.68
C LYS A 32 -2.36 -12.09 5.01
N ARG A 33 -1.03 -12.32 5.01
CA ARG A 33 -0.25 -12.34 6.26
C ARG A 33 -0.22 -10.96 6.92
N LEU A 34 -0.11 -9.89 6.15
CA LEU A 34 -0.17 -8.52 6.67
C LEU A 34 -1.55 -8.16 7.25
N GLN A 35 -2.64 -8.66 6.66
CA GLN A 35 -3.98 -8.55 7.25
C GLN A 35 -4.10 -9.32 8.56
N ASN A 36 -3.60 -10.57 8.62
CA ASN A 36 -3.63 -11.37 9.84
C ASN A 36 -2.80 -10.72 10.98
N LYS A 37 -1.74 -9.97 10.62
CA LYS A 37 -0.95 -9.16 11.55
C LYS A 37 -1.61 -7.82 11.91
N SER A 38 -2.83 -7.55 11.42
CA SER A 38 -3.57 -6.29 11.59
C SER A 38 -2.85 -5.03 11.10
N ILE A 39 -1.87 -5.20 10.19
CA ILE A 39 -1.13 -4.09 9.58
C ILE A 39 -1.99 -3.48 8.48
N ILE A 40 -2.38 -4.29 7.50
CA ILE A 40 -3.36 -3.92 6.49
C ILE A 40 -4.76 -4.14 7.08
N PRO A 41 -5.65 -3.13 7.05
CA PRO A 41 -7.04 -3.31 7.48
C PRO A 41 -7.75 -4.45 6.73
N SER A 42 -8.56 -5.22 7.45
CA SER A 42 -9.31 -6.36 6.90
C SER A 42 -10.40 -5.93 5.90
N SER A 43 -10.75 -4.65 5.86
CA SER A 43 -11.71 -4.06 4.92
C SER A 43 -11.16 -3.95 3.49
N TYR A 44 -9.84 -3.99 3.31
CA TYR A 44 -9.25 -3.98 1.97
C TYR A 44 -9.30 -5.38 1.37
N ASP A 45 -9.78 -5.48 0.14
CA ASP A 45 -9.80 -6.74 -0.61
C ASP A 45 -8.67 -6.76 -1.65
N TYR A 46 -7.94 -7.88 -1.68
CA TYR A 46 -6.79 -8.05 -2.58
C TYR A 46 -7.20 -8.02 -4.05
N TYR A 47 -8.40 -8.49 -4.36
CA TYR A 47 -8.92 -8.57 -5.74
C TYR A 47 -9.64 -7.28 -6.17
N SER A 48 -9.51 -6.22 -5.39
CA SER A 48 -10.15 -4.94 -5.64
C SER A 48 -9.13 -3.82 -5.72
N ASP A 49 -9.44 -2.82 -6.54
CA ASP A 49 -8.69 -1.58 -6.53
C ASP A 49 -9.09 -0.72 -5.33
N PHE A 50 -8.11 -0.17 -4.64
CA PHE A 50 -8.36 0.72 -3.49
C PHE A 50 -7.28 1.78 -3.35
N ARG A 51 -7.56 2.81 -2.56
CA ARG A 51 -6.60 3.87 -2.21
C ARG A 51 -6.24 3.78 -0.73
N TRP A 52 -4.96 3.97 -0.43
CA TRP A 52 -4.48 4.34 0.90
C TRP A 52 -4.16 5.83 0.91
N ASP A 53 -4.94 6.56 1.69
CA ASP A 53 -4.70 7.97 1.98
C ASP A 53 -3.49 8.15 2.91
N LEU A 54 -3.05 9.39 3.08
CA LEU A 54 -1.93 9.71 3.97
C LEU A 54 -2.16 9.24 5.41
N ASN A 55 -3.40 9.32 5.89
CA ASN A 55 -3.76 8.87 7.24
C ASN A 55 -3.58 7.35 7.40
N THR A 56 -4.05 6.56 6.44
CA THR A 56 -3.90 5.11 6.41
C THR A 56 -2.42 4.73 6.34
N ILE A 57 -1.64 5.41 5.49
CA ILE A 57 -0.19 5.21 5.38
C ILE A 57 0.49 5.44 6.73
N ASN A 58 0.19 6.56 7.39
CA ASN A 58 0.77 6.90 8.70
C ASN A 58 0.41 5.85 9.78
N GLN A 59 -0.84 5.38 9.80
CA GLN A 59 -1.26 4.32 10.71
C GLN A 59 -0.53 3.00 10.45
N MET A 60 -0.25 2.66 9.19
CA MET A 60 0.52 1.45 8.86
C MET A 60 1.98 1.57 9.27
N ILE A 61 2.60 2.74 9.07
CA ILE A 61 3.98 3.02 9.54
C ILE A 61 4.09 2.81 11.05
N GLU A 62 3.15 3.36 11.83
CA GLU A 62 3.16 3.21 13.30
C GLU A 62 3.01 1.74 13.75
N LYS A 63 2.39 0.89 12.94
CA LYS A 63 2.23 -0.55 13.22
C LYS A 63 3.47 -1.37 12.83
N ILE A 64 4.30 -0.88 11.90
CA ILE A 64 5.52 -1.55 11.43
C ILE A 64 6.71 -1.15 12.34
N LYS A 65 6.54 -1.26 13.66
CA LYS A 65 7.64 -1.05 14.61
C LYS A 65 8.50 -2.31 14.73
N ASP A 66 9.78 -2.10 14.48
CA ASP A 66 10.96 -2.86 14.93
C ASP A 66 10.77 -4.38 15.05
N ASP A 67 10.69 -5.05 13.89
CA ASP A 67 10.67 -6.50 13.81
C ASP A 67 11.35 -6.94 12.50
N ASN A 68 12.07 -8.06 12.52
CA ASN A 68 12.80 -8.60 11.37
C ASN A 68 11.90 -9.29 10.33
N ASP A 69 10.59 -9.11 10.44
CA ASP A 69 9.56 -9.66 9.58
C ASP A 69 9.67 -9.15 8.14
N GLN A 70 9.96 -10.07 7.23
CA GLN A 70 10.19 -9.76 5.82
C GLN A 70 8.94 -9.24 5.10
N ASP A 71 7.74 -9.69 5.50
CA ASP A 71 6.49 -9.16 4.92
C ASP A 71 6.33 -7.67 5.28
N LYS A 72 6.65 -7.32 6.54
CA LYS A 72 6.60 -5.94 7.02
C LYS A 72 7.60 -5.07 6.26
N LYS A 73 8.81 -5.58 6.00
CA LYS A 73 9.85 -4.86 5.24
C LYS A 73 9.39 -4.52 3.82
N ILE A 74 8.79 -5.47 3.10
CA ILE A 74 8.28 -5.24 1.75
C ILE A 74 7.22 -4.12 1.77
N LEU A 75 6.24 -4.21 2.66
CA LEU A 75 5.22 -3.15 2.77
C LEU A 75 5.85 -1.81 3.19
N PHE A 76 6.77 -1.82 4.14
CA PHE A 76 7.44 -0.62 4.65
C PHE A 76 8.17 0.15 3.54
N GLU A 77 8.89 -0.55 2.66
CA GLU A 77 9.59 0.06 1.53
C GLU A 77 8.65 0.79 0.55
N ILE A 78 7.40 0.31 0.41
CA ILE A 78 6.37 0.93 -0.42
C ILE A 78 5.82 2.18 0.28
N ILE A 79 5.35 2.02 1.52
CA ILE A 79 4.62 3.08 2.23
C ILE A 79 5.53 4.21 2.72
N VAL A 80 6.81 3.94 3.04
CA VAL A 80 7.74 4.98 3.49
C VAL A 80 8.08 5.96 2.36
N LYS A 81 8.18 5.47 1.12
CA LYS A 81 8.41 6.33 -0.06
C LYS A 81 7.23 7.28 -0.27
N ALA A 82 6.01 6.78 -0.14
CA ALA A 82 4.79 7.59 -0.26
C ALA A 82 4.72 8.64 0.86
N HIS A 83 4.99 8.23 2.10
CA HIS A 83 5.02 9.13 3.25
C HIS A 83 6.05 10.26 3.10
N LEU A 84 7.28 9.95 2.71
CA LEU A 84 8.35 10.94 2.54
C LEU A 84 8.05 11.97 1.43
N GLN A 85 7.23 11.58 0.45
CA GLN A 85 6.83 12.44 -0.67
C GLN A 85 5.46 13.12 -0.46
N TYR A 86 4.79 12.88 0.67
CA TYR A 86 3.41 13.31 0.93
C TYR A 86 2.41 12.88 -0.15
N LEU A 87 2.59 11.65 -0.67
CA LEU A 87 1.72 11.04 -1.67
C LEU A 87 0.88 9.91 -1.07
N CYS A 88 -0.28 9.68 -1.68
CA CYS A 88 -1.10 8.51 -1.44
C CYS A 88 -0.60 7.31 -2.25
N LEU A 89 -1.18 6.14 -1.96
CA LEU A 89 -1.00 4.94 -2.77
C LEU A 89 -2.33 4.49 -3.35
N ILE A 90 -2.33 4.09 -4.61
CA ILE A 90 -3.45 3.38 -5.23
C ILE A 90 -3.01 1.99 -5.64
N ALA A 91 -3.83 1.01 -5.29
CA ALA A 91 -3.64 -0.38 -5.63
C ALA A 91 -4.49 -0.74 -6.85
N TYR A 92 -3.89 -1.47 -7.78
CA TYR A 92 -4.56 -2.13 -8.90
C TYR A 92 -4.30 -3.63 -8.83
N CYS A 93 -5.37 -4.42 -8.88
CA CYS A 93 -5.24 -5.86 -9.02
C CYS A 93 -5.28 -6.24 -10.50
N ASP A 94 -4.17 -6.80 -11.00
CA ASP A 94 -4.09 -7.50 -12.30
C ASP A 94 -4.08 -9.02 -12.09
#